data_AF-A0A523R236-F1
#
_entry.id   AF-A0A523R236-F1
#
_cell.length_a   1.000
_cell.length_b   1.000
_cell.length_c   1.000
_cell.angle_alpha   90.00
_cell.angle_beta   90.00
_cell.angle_gamma   90.00
#
_symmetry.space_group_name_H-M   'P 1'
#
loop_
_entity.id
_entity.type
_entity.pdbx_description
1 polymer ?
#
loop_
_entity_poly.entity_id
_entity_poly.type
_entity_poly.pdbx_seq_one_letter_code
_entity_poly.pdbx_strand_id
1 'polypeptide(L)'
;MKRFLFVIVIFIFAASLFADAELDSIRQAIKEKDAKWTAGITSMSILSKEEKRARLGWRKELEPTPDEREMGPIFTPSRTYAESLDWRNYNGVNYMTLIGDQGACGSCVLFGNVGAMEGMMNIQAGCENLLLDMSEQELLSCSPGSCNGWNSGDCMNWLKYIGVSEEACFPYQANHSIPCSDRC
;
A
#
# COMPACT_ATOMS: atom_id res chain seq x y z
N MET A 1 2.50 29.20 26.95
CA MET A 1 1.37 28.33 26.53
C MET A 1 0.35 29.04 25.64
N LYS A 2 -0.26 30.18 26.02
CA LYS A 2 -1.32 30.84 25.21
C LYS A 2 -0.90 31.28 23.79
N ARG A 3 0.33 31.79 23.62
CA ARG A 3 0.87 32.15 22.28
C ARG A 3 1.16 30.95 21.38
N PHE A 4 1.54 29.82 21.97
CA PHE A 4 1.85 28.59 21.23
C PHE A 4 0.57 27.90 20.75
N LEU A 5 -0.46 27.87 21.60
CA LEU A 5 -1.78 27.34 21.26
C LEU A 5 -2.46 28.15 20.14
N PHE A 6 -2.31 29.47 20.15
CA PHE A 6 -2.91 30.36 19.15
C PHE A 6 -2.28 30.18 17.75
N VAL A 7 -0.95 29.97 17.68
CA VAL A 7 -0.25 29.70 16.41
C VAL A 7 -0.64 28.35 15.82
N ILE A 8 -0.79 27.31 16.66
CA ILE A 8 -1.25 25.98 16.22
C ILE A 8 -2.66 26.04 15.64
N VAL A 9 -3.58 26.77 16.29
CA VAL A 9 -4.97 26.91 15.80
C VAL A 9 -5.03 27.65 14.45
N ILE A 10 -4.21 28.69 14.25
CA ILE A 10 -4.14 29.39 12.96
C ILE A 10 -3.58 28.49 11.86
N PHE A 11 -2.55 27.70 12.15
CA PHE A 11 -1.96 26.77 11.18
C PHE A 11 -2.94 25.67 10.73
N ILE A 12 -3.68 25.08 11.68
CA ILE A 12 -4.68 24.05 11.38
C ILE A 12 -5.80 24.63 10.52
N PHE A 13 -6.30 25.82 10.85
CA PHE A 13 -7.37 26.47 10.10
C PHE A 13 -6.95 26.86 8.68
N ALA A 14 -5.71 27.33 8.51
CA ALA A 14 -5.18 27.62 7.18
C ALA A 14 -5.06 26.34 6.34
N ALA A 15 -4.54 25.25 6.91
CA ALA A 15 -4.41 23.97 6.21
C ALA A 15 -5.76 23.41 5.74
N SER A 16 -6.82 23.53 6.57
CA SER A 16 -8.17 23.12 6.16
C SER A 16 -8.71 23.94 4.99
N LEU A 17 -8.54 25.27 5.01
CA LEU A 17 -9.01 26.13 3.92
C LEU A 17 -8.31 25.85 2.59
N PHE A 18 -6.99 25.57 2.62
CA PHE A 18 -6.25 25.18 1.41
C PHE A 18 -6.70 23.81 0.88
N ALA A 19 -6.94 22.84 1.75
CA ALA A 19 -7.43 21.53 1.35
C ALA A 19 -8.83 21.61 0.70
N ASP A 20 -9.72 22.47 1.21
CA ASP A 20 -11.05 22.69 0.64
C ASP A 20 -10.96 23.30 -0.78
N ALA A 21 -10.08 24.30 -0.97
CA ALA A 21 -9.88 24.92 -2.28
C ALA A 21 -9.26 23.96 -3.31
N GLU A 22 -8.27 23.14 -2.91
CA GLU A 22 -7.71 22.08 -3.77
C GLU A 22 -8.78 21.05 -4.14
N LEU A 23 -9.62 20.65 -3.19
CA LEU A 23 -10.70 19.69 -3.41
C LEU A 23 -11.74 20.18 -4.43
N ASP A 24 -12.13 21.46 -4.38
CA ASP A 24 -13.06 22.03 -5.34
C ASP A 24 -12.50 22.02 -6.77
N SER A 25 -11.21 22.33 -6.91
CA SER A 25 -10.51 22.23 -8.20
C SER A 25 -10.49 20.79 -8.73
N ILE A 26 -10.24 19.81 -7.85
CA ILE A 26 -10.28 18.38 -8.22
C ILE A 26 -11.69 17.98 -8.68
N ARG A 27 -12.74 18.37 -7.93
CA ARG A 27 -14.14 18.06 -8.28
C ARG A 27 -14.56 18.68 -9.61
N GLN A 28 -14.11 19.91 -9.88
CA GLN A 28 -14.33 20.53 -11.18
C GLN A 28 -13.67 19.74 -12.30
N ALA A 29 -12.39 19.35 -12.14
CA ALA A 29 -11.68 18.56 -13.14
C ALA A 29 -12.32 17.19 -13.38
N ILE A 30 -12.86 16.52 -12.35
CA ILE A 30 -13.63 15.27 -12.48
C ILE A 30 -14.85 15.49 -13.37
N LYS A 31 -15.63 16.55 -13.11
CA LYS A 31 -16.84 16.89 -13.87
C LYS A 31 -16.51 17.19 -15.32
N GLU A 32 -15.49 18.02 -15.56
CA GLU A 32 -15.05 18.41 -16.92
C GLU A 32 -14.58 17.20 -17.74
N LYS A 33 -14.00 16.19 -17.09
CA LYS A 33 -13.54 14.95 -17.73
C LYS A 33 -14.60 13.84 -17.80
N ASP A 34 -15.84 14.11 -17.37
CA ASP A 34 -16.91 13.10 -17.22
C ASP A 34 -16.48 11.84 -16.44
N ALA A 35 -15.59 12.00 -15.47
CA ALA A 35 -15.10 10.90 -14.66
C ALA A 35 -16.15 10.45 -13.62
N LYS A 36 -16.24 9.14 -13.35
CA LYS A 36 -17.31 8.53 -12.54
C LYS A 36 -16.95 8.29 -11.07
N TRP A 37 -16.10 9.14 -10.51
CA TRP A 37 -15.69 9.07 -9.09
C TRP A 37 -15.87 10.44 -8.43
N THR A 38 -15.87 10.49 -7.09
CA THR A 38 -16.00 11.75 -6.33
C THR A 38 -14.83 11.88 -5.37
N ALA A 39 -14.23 13.06 -5.31
CA ALA A 39 -13.19 13.38 -4.35
C ALA A 39 -13.80 13.83 -3.00
N GLY A 40 -13.15 13.41 -1.91
CA GLY A 40 -13.41 13.87 -0.54
C GLY A 40 -12.10 14.21 0.17
N ILE A 41 -12.20 14.91 1.30
CA ILE A 41 -11.04 15.19 2.17
C ILE A 41 -10.58 13.88 2.81
N THR A 42 -9.28 13.63 2.77
CA THR A 42 -8.63 12.51 3.45
C THR A 42 -7.40 12.99 4.21
N SER A 43 -6.73 12.08 4.92
CA SER A 43 -5.41 12.36 5.51
C SER A 43 -4.37 12.81 4.47
N MET A 44 -4.56 12.50 3.19
CA MET A 44 -3.68 12.94 2.10
C MET A 44 -3.91 14.38 1.67
N SER A 45 -5.11 14.94 1.91
CA SER A 45 -5.48 16.29 1.46
C SER A 45 -4.69 17.39 2.18
N ILE A 46 -4.25 17.13 3.42
CA ILE A 46 -3.53 18.10 4.25
C ILE A 46 -2.00 18.08 4.05
N LEU A 47 -1.50 17.16 3.24
CA LEU A 47 -0.07 16.97 3.01
C LEU A 47 0.47 17.88 1.91
N SER A 48 1.71 18.30 2.07
CA SER A 48 2.49 18.93 1.00
C SER A 48 2.71 17.97 -0.18
N LYS A 49 3.08 18.51 -1.34
CA LYS A 49 3.39 17.71 -2.52
C LYS A 49 4.58 16.78 -2.29
N GLU A 50 5.54 17.22 -1.49
CA GLU A 50 6.73 16.48 -1.10
C GLU A 50 6.36 15.30 -0.20
N GLU A 51 5.51 15.52 0.81
CA GLU A 51 4.99 14.45 1.67
C GLU A 51 4.11 13.46 0.91
N LYS A 52 3.29 13.93 -0.03
CA LYS A 52 2.52 13.06 -0.94
C LYS A 52 3.46 12.18 -1.77
N ARG A 53 4.56 12.74 -2.29
CA ARG A 53 5.57 12.02 -3.08
C ARG A 53 6.39 11.02 -2.26
N ALA A 54 6.72 11.34 -1.02
CA ALA A 54 7.47 10.45 -0.13
C ALA A 54 6.74 9.12 0.12
N ARG A 55 5.43 9.06 -0.11
CA ARG A 55 4.60 7.86 0.00
C ARG A 55 4.56 7.02 -1.29
N LEU A 56 5.17 7.48 -2.38
CA LEU A 56 5.22 6.73 -3.63
C LEU A 56 6.48 5.86 -3.66
N GLY A 57 6.29 4.55 -3.49
CA GLY A 57 7.37 3.57 -3.34
C GLY A 57 7.68 2.72 -4.57
N TRP A 58 6.90 2.83 -5.64
CA TRP A 58 7.17 2.03 -6.84
C TRP A 58 8.28 2.67 -7.68
N ARG A 59 9.29 1.88 -8.04
CA ARG A 59 10.48 2.34 -8.76
C ARG A 59 10.60 1.66 -10.11
N LYS A 60 10.14 2.34 -11.16
CA LYS A 60 10.20 1.86 -12.54
C LYS A 60 11.62 1.48 -12.97
N GLU A 61 12.63 2.18 -12.47
CA GLU A 61 14.04 1.93 -12.83
C GLU A 61 14.57 0.60 -12.29
N LEU A 62 13.90 0.02 -11.29
CA LEU A 62 14.26 -1.25 -10.67
C LEU A 62 13.46 -2.43 -11.26
N GLU A 63 12.52 -2.17 -12.17
CA GLU A 63 11.70 -3.22 -12.79
C GLU A 63 12.45 -3.85 -13.97
N PRO A 64 12.39 -5.18 -14.13
CA PRO A 64 12.94 -5.85 -15.31
C PRO A 64 12.27 -5.34 -16.58
N THR A 65 13.07 -5.23 -17.64
CA THR A 65 12.58 -4.96 -18.99
C THR A 65 11.61 -6.07 -19.41
N PRO A 66 10.70 -5.82 -20.37
CA PRO A 66 9.77 -6.85 -20.84
C PRO A 66 10.46 -8.15 -21.29
N ASP A 67 11.68 -8.06 -21.84
CA ASP A 67 12.45 -9.23 -22.29
C ASP A 67 13.10 -10.01 -21.14
N GLU A 68 13.31 -9.37 -19.99
CA GLU A 68 13.85 -9.98 -18.76
C GLU A 68 12.74 -10.55 -17.86
N ARG A 69 11.48 -10.18 -18.10
CA ARG A 69 10.36 -10.75 -17.35
C ARG A 69 10.14 -12.18 -17.80
N GLU A 70 10.39 -13.12 -16.89
CA GLU A 70 9.84 -14.45 -17.02
C GLU A 70 8.31 -14.35 -16.99
N MET A 71 7.68 -14.31 -18.16
CA MET A 71 6.25 -14.49 -18.25
C MET A 71 5.95 -15.92 -17.84
N GLY A 72 5.10 -16.08 -16.83
CA GLY A 72 4.53 -17.38 -16.49
C GLY A 72 3.88 -18.02 -17.71
N PRO A 73 3.58 -19.33 -17.65
CA PRO A 73 2.94 -20.02 -18.77
C PRO A 73 1.71 -19.25 -19.24
N ILE A 74 1.56 -19.10 -20.56
CA ILE A 74 0.38 -18.47 -21.15
C ILE A 74 -0.84 -19.26 -20.68
N PHE A 75 -1.57 -18.69 -19.73
CA PHE A 75 -2.80 -19.28 -19.25
C PHE A 75 -3.87 -19.05 -20.32
N THR A 76 -4.20 -20.10 -21.07
CA THR A 76 -5.40 -20.10 -21.92
C THR A 76 -6.56 -20.46 -21.00
N PRO A 77 -7.43 -19.51 -20.63
CA PRO A 77 -8.55 -19.83 -19.75
C PRO A 77 -9.44 -20.86 -20.44
N SER A 78 -9.62 -22.02 -19.78
CA SER A 78 -10.52 -23.06 -20.28
C SER A 78 -12.00 -22.75 -19.98
N ARG A 79 -12.29 -21.61 -19.32
CA ARG A 79 -13.61 -21.22 -18.82
C ARG A 79 -13.91 -19.75 -19.09
N THR A 80 -15.20 -19.43 -19.16
CA THR A 80 -15.71 -18.06 -19.09
C THR A 80 -15.43 -17.49 -17.70
N TYR A 81 -14.88 -16.29 -17.64
CA TYR A 81 -14.72 -15.54 -16.39
C TYR A 81 -16.08 -15.07 -15.88
N ALA A 82 -16.19 -14.91 -14.56
CA ALA A 82 -17.34 -14.25 -13.95
C ALA A 82 -17.40 -12.78 -14.39
N GLU A 83 -18.60 -12.21 -14.52
CA GLU A 83 -18.80 -10.79 -14.85
C GLU A 83 -18.27 -9.86 -13.75
N SER A 84 -18.19 -10.36 -12.52
CA SER A 84 -17.59 -9.65 -11.39
C SER A 84 -16.88 -10.62 -10.45
N LEU A 85 -15.82 -10.14 -9.82
CA LEU A 85 -15.06 -10.85 -8.81
C LEU A 85 -14.63 -9.84 -7.75
N ASP A 86 -14.96 -10.13 -6.49
CA ASP A 86 -14.47 -9.38 -5.34
C ASP A 86 -13.97 -10.39 -4.30
N TRP A 87 -12.65 -10.47 -4.10
CA TRP A 87 -12.09 -11.36 -3.09
C TRP A 87 -12.45 -10.95 -1.66
N ARG A 88 -12.95 -9.73 -1.46
CA ARG A 88 -13.52 -9.29 -0.17
C ARG A 88 -14.89 -9.90 0.09
N ASN A 89 -15.54 -10.44 -0.95
CA ASN A 89 -16.81 -11.14 -0.87
C ASN A 89 -16.95 -12.14 -2.03
N TYR A 90 -16.27 -13.27 -1.90
CA TYR A 90 -16.43 -14.39 -2.82
C TYR A 90 -17.36 -15.41 -2.18
N ASN A 91 -18.62 -15.45 -2.65
CA ASN A 91 -19.68 -16.29 -2.10
C ASN A 91 -19.93 -16.11 -0.59
N GLY A 92 -19.87 -14.87 -0.10
CA GLY A 92 -20.04 -14.54 1.32
C GLY A 92 -18.77 -14.63 2.16
N VAL A 93 -17.64 -15.01 1.56
CA VAL A 93 -16.36 -15.17 2.24
C VAL A 93 -15.40 -14.04 1.86
N ASN A 94 -14.75 -13.42 2.86
CA ASN A 94 -13.68 -12.46 2.66
C ASN A 94 -12.33 -13.18 2.70
N TYR A 95 -11.56 -13.11 1.61
CA TYR A 95 -10.22 -13.69 1.50
C TYR A 95 -9.10 -12.66 1.70
N MET A 96 -9.44 -11.37 1.84
CA MET A 96 -8.48 -10.30 2.03
C MET A 96 -8.25 -10.00 3.52
N THR A 97 -7.03 -9.62 3.85
CA THR A 97 -6.59 -9.18 5.18
C THR A 97 -6.97 -7.72 5.43
N LEU A 98 -6.59 -7.20 6.61
CA LEU A 98 -6.90 -5.83 7.01
C LEU A 98 -6.20 -4.80 6.09
N ILE A 99 -6.77 -3.60 6.03
CA ILE A 99 -6.16 -2.50 5.28
C ILE A 99 -4.98 -1.96 6.10
N GLY A 100 -3.76 -2.13 5.59
CA GLY A 100 -2.55 -1.55 6.17
C GLY A 100 -2.36 -0.06 5.89
N ASP A 101 -1.51 0.60 6.69
CA ASP A 101 -1.10 2.00 6.50
C ASP A 101 0.43 2.12 6.45
N GLN A 102 0.95 2.43 5.26
CA GLN A 102 2.38 2.65 5.02
C GLN A 102 2.95 3.92 5.68
N GLY A 103 2.08 4.79 6.22
CA GLY A 103 2.47 6.01 6.89
C GLY A 103 3.18 6.99 5.95
N ALA A 104 4.32 7.53 6.40
CA ALA A 104 5.14 8.48 5.64
C ALA A 104 6.26 7.82 4.82
N CYS A 105 6.26 6.48 4.74
CA CYS A 105 7.28 5.70 4.06
C CYS A 105 6.81 5.33 2.64
N GLY A 106 7.69 5.41 1.64
CA GLY A 106 7.43 4.94 0.28
C GLY A 106 7.53 3.42 0.17
N SER A 107 6.74 2.70 0.96
CA SER A 107 6.76 1.24 1.11
C SER A 107 5.54 0.56 0.49
N CYS A 108 4.77 1.26 -0.34
CA CYS A 108 3.55 0.72 -0.98
C CYS A 108 3.77 -0.62 -1.71
N VAL A 109 4.99 -0.85 -2.23
CA VAL A 109 5.38 -2.12 -2.87
C VAL A 109 5.42 -3.27 -1.85
N LEU A 110 5.83 -3.02 -0.60
CA LEU A 110 5.86 -4.04 0.45
C LEU A 110 4.43 -4.50 0.78
N PHE A 111 3.58 -3.56 1.18
CA PHE A 111 2.16 -3.81 1.48
C PHE A 111 1.42 -4.46 0.30
N GLY A 112 1.67 -3.99 -0.94
CA GLY A 112 1.05 -4.57 -2.12
C GLY A 112 1.43 -6.04 -2.36
N ASN A 113 2.69 -6.41 -2.11
CA ASN A 113 3.15 -7.80 -2.28
C ASN A 113 2.75 -8.68 -1.10
N VAL A 114 2.82 -8.17 0.13
CA VAL A 114 2.34 -8.85 1.34
C VAL A 114 0.85 -9.15 1.23
N GLY A 115 0.01 -8.15 0.99
CA GLY A 115 -1.44 -8.36 0.86
C GLY A 115 -1.83 -9.27 -0.30
N ALA A 116 -1.06 -9.27 -1.40
CA ALA A 116 -1.26 -10.23 -2.49
C ALA A 116 -0.92 -11.67 -2.06
N MET A 117 0.20 -11.86 -1.32
CA MET A 117 0.60 -13.16 -0.80
C MET A 117 -0.42 -13.69 0.22
N GLU A 118 -0.83 -12.87 1.18
CA GLU A 118 -1.84 -13.24 2.19
C GLU A 118 -3.17 -13.64 1.54
N GLY A 119 -3.66 -12.83 0.59
CA GLY A 119 -4.88 -13.13 -0.15
C GLY A 119 -4.78 -14.47 -0.89
N MET A 120 -3.66 -14.72 -1.56
CA MET A 120 -3.42 -16.01 -2.24
C MET A 120 -3.34 -17.19 -1.28
N MET A 121 -2.73 -17.01 -0.10
CA MET A 121 -2.68 -18.04 0.95
C MET A 121 -4.09 -18.36 1.48
N ASN A 122 -4.92 -17.34 1.75
CA ASN A 122 -6.30 -17.53 2.19
C ASN A 122 -7.13 -18.27 1.13
N ILE A 123 -7.00 -17.89 -0.14
CA ILE A 123 -7.69 -18.55 -1.27
C ILE A 123 -7.26 -20.01 -1.37
N GLN A 124 -5.96 -20.28 -1.34
CA GLN A 124 -5.40 -21.63 -1.48
C GLN A 124 -5.79 -22.54 -0.30
N ALA A 125 -5.85 -22.00 0.91
CA ALA A 125 -6.27 -22.72 2.10
C ALA A 125 -7.79 -22.91 2.20
N GLY A 126 -8.58 -22.14 1.45
CA GLY A 126 -10.03 -22.12 1.54
C GLY A 126 -10.54 -21.68 2.91
N CYS A 127 -9.74 -20.95 3.69
CA CYS A 127 -10.02 -20.58 5.08
C CYS A 127 -10.14 -19.07 5.23
N GLU A 128 -11.28 -18.62 5.74
CA GLU A 128 -11.63 -17.21 5.96
C GLU A 128 -10.96 -16.59 7.21
N ASN A 129 -10.44 -17.42 8.11
CA ASN A 129 -10.00 -17.02 9.45
C ASN A 129 -8.51 -17.32 9.73
N LEU A 130 -7.67 -17.44 8.70
CA LEU A 130 -6.23 -17.59 8.95
C LEU A 130 -5.63 -16.37 9.64
N LEU A 131 -6.33 -15.22 9.65
CA LEU A 131 -5.89 -13.95 10.25
C LEU A 131 -4.41 -13.69 9.94
N LEU A 132 -4.01 -13.97 8.69
CA LEU A 132 -2.67 -13.69 8.23
C LEU A 132 -2.46 -12.18 8.31
N ASP A 133 -1.38 -11.81 8.96
CA ASP A 133 -0.90 -10.44 9.09
C ASP A 133 0.62 -10.57 9.10
N MET A 134 1.24 -10.45 7.94
CA MET A 134 2.68 -10.66 7.73
C MET A 134 3.43 -9.33 7.82
N SER A 135 4.65 -9.38 8.36
CA SER A 135 5.41 -8.17 8.66
C SER A 135 5.96 -7.49 7.41
N GLU A 136 5.40 -6.33 7.03
CA GLU A 136 6.06 -5.43 6.08
C GLU A 136 7.35 -4.84 6.65
N GLN A 137 7.47 -4.71 7.98
CA GLN A 137 8.69 -4.21 8.60
C GLN A 137 9.86 -5.14 8.37
N GLU A 138 9.64 -6.46 8.40
CA GLU A 138 10.70 -7.41 8.13
C GLU A 138 11.20 -7.30 6.69
N LEU A 139 10.30 -7.12 5.71
CA LEU A 139 10.71 -6.75 4.36
C LEU A 139 11.50 -5.43 4.36
N LEU A 140 11.02 -4.40 5.05
CA LEU A 140 11.63 -3.07 5.07
C LEU A 140 13.02 -3.05 5.73
N SER A 141 13.26 -3.94 6.70
CA SER A 141 14.49 -3.99 7.50
C SER A 141 15.49 -5.03 7.03
N CYS A 142 15.03 -6.16 6.48
CA CYS A 142 15.89 -7.30 6.14
C CYS A 142 16.20 -7.43 4.66
N SER A 143 15.43 -6.78 3.78
CA SER A 143 15.61 -6.83 2.33
C SER A 143 16.24 -5.53 1.78
N PRO A 144 16.50 -5.45 0.46
CA PRO A 144 16.86 -4.19 -0.21
C PRO A 144 15.75 -3.12 -0.26
N GLY A 145 14.52 -3.43 0.19
CA GLY A 145 13.43 -2.47 0.27
C GLY A 145 13.72 -1.28 1.20
N SER A 146 13.13 -0.13 0.91
CA SER A 146 13.31 1.08 1.73
C SER A 146 12.11 2.03 1.63
N CYS A 147 12.11 3.11 2.41
CA CYS A 147 11.14 4.19 2.24
C CYS A 147 11.33 5.01 0.95
N ASN A 148 12.40 4.76 0.19
CA ASN A 148 12.58 5.30 -1.16
C ASN A 148 12.07 4.34 -2.24
N GLY A 149 11.37 3.28 -1.83
CA GLY A 149 10.76 2.31 -2.72
C GLY A 149 11.57 1.04 -2.94
N TRP A 150 10.98 0.17 -3.76
CA TRP A 150 11.55 -1.08 -4.27
C TRP A 150 10.85 -1.48 -5.59
N ASN A 151 11.22 -2.62 -6.17
CA ASN A 151 10.47 -3.23 -7.28
C ASN A 151 9.61 -4.38 -6.76
N SER A 152 8.54 -4.68 -7.50
CA SER A 152 7.59 -5.70 -7.06
C SER A 152 8.12 -7.13 -7.25
N GLY A 153 8.92 -7.38 -8.28
CA GLY A 153 9.42 -8.72 -8.60
C GLY A 153 10.35 -9.28 -7.54
N ASP A 154 11.33 -8.50 -7.10
CA ASP A 154 12.29 -8.84 -6.05
C ASP A 154 11.61 -8.96 -4.69
N CYS A 155 10.64 -8.08 -4.41
CA CYS A 155 9.82 -8.18 -3.21
C CYS A 155 9.07 -9.53 -3.17
N MET A 156 8.44 -9.92 -4.28
CA MET A 156 7.78 -11.22 -4.37
C MET A 156 8.77 -12.39 -4.31
N ASN A 157 9.95 -12.27 -4.92
CA ASN A 157 11.00 -13.29 -4.82
C ASN A 157 11.48 -13.47 -3.38
N TRP A 158 11.62 -12.37 -2.61
CA TRP A 158 11.91 -12.44 -1.19
C TRP A 158 10.85 -13.23 -0.44
N LEU A 159 9.57 -12.87 -0.61
CA LEU A 159 8.46 -13.58 0.02
C LEU A 159 8.42 -15.07 -0.37
N LYS A 160 8.74 -15.39 -1.62
CA LYS A 160 8.76 -16.77 -2.12
C LYS A 160 9.89 -17.63 -1.54
N TYR A 161 11.11 -17.09 -1.47
CA TYR A 161 12.31 -17.87 -1.14
C TYR A 161 12.80 -17.72 0.30
N ILE A 162 12.45 -16.62 0.96
CA ILE A 162 12.87 -16.29 2.32
C ILE A 162 11.66 -16.19 3.24
N GLY A 163 10.62 -15.48 2.81
CA GLY A 163 9.43 -15.20 3.62
C GLY A 163 9.64 -14.07 4.63
N VAL A 164 8.64 -13.90 5.50
CA VAL A 164 8.64 -12.99 6.65
C VAL A 164 7.85 -13.61 7.81
N SER A 165 8.08 -13.09 9.01
CA SER A 165 7.29 -13.37 10.21
C SER A 165 5.93 -12.67 10.19
N GLU A 166 5.11 -12.94 11.20
CA GLU A 166 3.86 -12.24 11.45
C GLU A 166 4.13 -10.78 11.88
N GLU A 167 3.23 -9.86 11.56
CA GLU A 167 3.28 -8.44 11.93
C GLU A 167 3.43 -8.26 13.45
N ALA A 168 2.85 -9.15 14.25
CA ALA A 168 3.03 -9.13 15.71
C ALA A 168 4.47 -9.40 16.18
N CYS A 169 5.29 -10.10 15.38
CA CYS A 169 6.70 -10.35 15.66
C CYS A 169 7.56 -9.11 15.38
N PHE A 170 7.28 -8.43 14.28
CA PHE A 170 8.01 -7.23 13.89
C PHE A 170 7.07 -6.15 13.35
N PRO A 171 6.45 -5.35 14.23
CA PRO A 171 5.43 -4.39 13.82
C PRO A 171 5.97 -3.27 12.93
N TYR A 172 5.13 -2.81 12.02
CA TYR A 172 5.40 -1.75 11.07
C TYR A 172 5.66 -0.40 11.75
N GLN A 173 6.82 0.18 11.45
CA GLN A 173 7.29 1.44 12.05
C GLN A 173 7.48 2.55 11.02
N ALA A 174 7.17 2.31 9.74
CA ALA A 174 7.38 3.25 8.65
C ALA A 174 8.83 3.80 8.58
N ASN A 175 9.81 2.98 8.99
CA ASN A 175 11.20 3.38 9.13
C ASN A 175 12.15 2.26 8.69
N HIS A 176 12.88 2.49 7.60
CA HIS A 176 13.85 1.53 7.07
C HIS A 176 15.21 1.54 7.81
N SER A 177 15.38 2.42 8.81
CA SER A 177 16.57 2.42 9.66
C SER A 177 16.46 1.47 10.85
N ILE A 178 15.31 0.81 11.05
CA ILE A 178 15.14 -0.20 12.09
C ILE A 178 15.95 -1.44 11.69
N PRO A 179 16.90 -1.91 12.52
CA PRO A 179 17.72 -3.07 12.20
C PRO A 179 16.90 -4.35 12.04
N CYS A 180 17.27 -5.18 11.05
CA CYS A 180 16.70 -6.52 10.89
C CYS A 180 16.88 -7.42 12.13
N SER A 181 17.90 -7.15 12.95
CA SER A 181 18.15 -7.89 14.20
C SER A 181 17.13 -7.64 15.30
N ASP A 182 16.26 -6.64 15.15
CA ASP A 182 15.29 -6.24 16.17
C ASP A 182 13.96 -7.01 16.09
N ARG A 183 13.82 -7.88 15.07
CA ARG A 183 12.69 -8.82 14.99
C ARG A 183 12.75 -9.84 16.13
N CYS A 184 11.60 -10.39 16.49
CA CYS A 184 11.55 -11.62 17.28
C CYS A 184 12.19 -12.80 16.49
#